data_AF-A0A1D7QNI2-F1
#
_entry.id   AF-A0A1D7QNI2-F1
#
_cell.length_a   1.000
_cell.length_b   1.000
_cell.length_c   1.000
_cell.angle_alpha   90.00
_cell.angle_beta   90.00
_cell.angle_gamma   90.00
#
_symmetry.space_group_name_H-M   'P 1'
#
loop_
_entity.id
_entity.type
_entity.pdbx_description
1 polymer ?
#
loop_
_entity_poly.entity_id
_entity_poly.type
_entity_poly.pdbx_seq_one_letter_code
_entity_poly.pdbx_strand_id
1 'polypeptide(L)'
;MDDKIHPNYKIAAYLIFAAIGVDLINGFIQKQNNPAFDITVLAEVSLMFLTFGYFAFIGKEWIKWVLLLATILTIFPVVAALNQPANNLNLLYASQFFSSLLKFSAFTLLSLASMKK
;
A
#
# COMPACT_ATOMS: atom_id res chain seq x y z
N MET A 1 -31.22 -6.45 -0.21
CA MET A 1 -30.28 -7.18 0.66
C MET A 1 -28.92 -6.96 0.05
N ASP A 2 -27.99 -6.31 0.75
CA ASP A 2 -26.59 -6.26 0.31
C ASP A 2 -26.14 -7.70 0.01
N ASP A 3 -25.87 -7.99 -1.26
CA ASP A 3 -25.14 -9.18 -1.65
C ASP A 3 -23.93 -9.28 -0.74
N LYS A 4 -23.86 -10.34 0.06
CA LYS A 4 -22.84 -10.50 1.12
C LYS A 4 -21.47 -10.28 0.50
N ILE A 5 -20.89 -9.10 0.75
CA ILE A 5 -19.58 -8.72 0.23
C ILE A 5 -18.59 -9.83 0.61
N HIS A 6 -17.91 -10.39 -0.38
CA HIS A 6 -17.00 -11.51 -0.17
C HIS A 6 -15.95 -11.15 0.90
N PRO A 7 -15.67 -12.00 1.91
CA PRO A 7 -14.77 -11.67 3.03
C PRO A 7 -13.40 -11.11 2.62
N ASN A 8 -12.87 -11.59 1.49
CA ASN A 8 -11.63 -11.08 0.89
C ASN A 8 -11.60 -9.56 0.67
N TYR A 9 -12.73 -8.89 0.41
CA TYR A 9 -12.77 -7.43 0.28
C TYR A 9 -12.42 -6.73 1.59
N LYS A 10 -12.92 -7.25 2.72
CA LYS A 10 -12.61 -6.72 4.06
C LYS A 10 -11.15 -6.99 4.42
N ILE A 11 -10.66 -8.20 4.12
CA ILE A 11 -9.25 -8.54 4.37
C ILE A 11 -8.33 -7.65 3.52
N ALA A 12 -8.65 -7.46 2.23
CA ALA A 12 -7.90 -6.55 1.36
C ALA A 12 -7.93 -5.11 1.88
N ALA A 13 -9.07 -4.61 2.36
CA ALA A 13 -9.15 -3.30 3.01
C ALA A 13 -8.19 -3.17 4.20
N TYR A 14 -8.15 -4.18 5.08
CA TYR A 14 -7.23 -4.17 6.22
C TYR A 14 -5.76 -4.22 5.81
N LEU A 15 -5.41 -4.96 4.74
CA LEU A 15 -4.06 -4.96 4.20
C LEU A 15 -3.66 -3.59 3.62
N ILE A 16 -4.60 -2.91 2.95
CA ILE A 16 -4.38 -1.53 2.46
C ILE A 16 -4.14 -0.59 3.64
N PHE A 17 -4.98 -0.65 4.69
CA PHE A 17 -4.81 0.17 5.89
C PHE A 17 -3.48 -0.11 6.61
N ALA A 18 -3.09 -1.37 6.72
CA ALA A 18 -1.80 -1.76 7.28
C ALA A 18 -0.64 -1.18 6.46
N ALA A 19 -0.70 -1.24 5.12
CA ALA A 19 0.33 -0.68 4.26
C ALA A 19 0.48 0.83 4.43
N ILE A 20 -0.63 1.56 4.56
CA ILE A 20 -0.62 3.01 4.83
C ILE A 20 0.00 3.30 6.20
N GLY A 21 -0.34 2.50 7.22
CA GLY A 21 0.27 2.63 8.55
C GLY A 21 1.80 2.51 8.49
N VAL A 22 2.30 1.53 7.74
CA VAL A 22 3.74 1.34 7.51
C VAL A 22 4.34 2.55 6.77
N ASP A 23 3.69 3.03 5.71
CA ASP A 23 4.16 4.19 4.94
C ASP A 23 4.23 5.47 5.78
N LEU A 24 3.24 5.71 6.63
CA LEU A 24 3.21 6.85 7.56
C LEU A 24 4.34 6.78 8.58
N ILE A 25 4.51 5.63 9.26
CA ILE A 25 5.61 5.42 10.21
C ILE A 25 6.94 5.67 9.52
N ASN A 26 7.13 5.12 8.33
CA ASN A 26 8.35 5.27 7.56
C ASN A 26 8.60 6.74 7.19
N GLY A 27 7.58 7.45 6.74
CA GLY A 27 7.71 8.85 6.37
C GLY A 27 7.98 9.79 7.54
N PHE A 28 7.44 9.51 8.74
CA PHE A 28 7.82 10.25 9.95
C PHE A 28 9.30 10.03 10.32
N ILE A 29 9.78 8.79 10.22
CA ILE A 29 11.21 8.47 10.40
C ILE A 29 12.07 9.23 9.37
N GLN A 30 11.63 9.28 8.10
CA GLN A 30 12.35 10.04 7.07
C GLN A 30 12.35 11.54 7.34
N LYS A 31 11.25 12.12 7.84
CA LYS A 31 11.19 13.55 8.18
C LYS A 31 12.17 13.92 9.28
N GLN A 32 12.37 13.02 10.26
CA GLN A 32 13.35 13.23 11.33
C GLN A 32 14.79 13.18 10.82
N ASN A 33 15.09 12.29 9.86
CA ASN A 33 16.43 12.11 9.30
C ASN A 33 16.74 13.05 8.12
N ASN A 34 15.73 13.55 7.43
CA ASN A 34 15.82 14.45 6.28
C ASN A 34 14.74 15.55 6.38
N PRO A 35 15.11 16.76 6.83
CA PRO A 35 14.16 17.88 6.96
C PRO A 35 13.50 18.30 5.65
N ALA A 36 14.13 18.02 4.51
CA ALA A 36 13.59 18.31 3.17
C ALA A 36 12.54 17.30 2.70
N PHE A 37 12.31 16.21 3.45
CA PHE A 37 11.24 15.26 3.15
C PHE A 37 9.87 15.95 3.26
N ASP A 38 9.05 15.79 2.23
CA ASP A 38 7.71 16.39 2.17
C ASP A 38 6.67 15.48 2.82
N ILE A 39 6.36 15.79 4.08
CA ILE A 39 5.34 15.07 4.85
C ILE A 39 3.92 15.34 4.34
N THR A 40 3.70 16.47 3.65
CA THR A 40 2.38 16.87 3.13
C THR A 40 1.97 15.93 2.00
N VAL A 41 2.87 15.69 1.05
CA VAL A 41 2.65 14.74 -0.06
C VAL A 41 2.36 13.34 0.49
N LEU A 42 3.11 12.90 1.51
CA LEU A 42 2.85 11.61 2.15
C LEU A 42 1.45 11.54 2.78
N ALA A 43 1.03 12.59 3.49
CA ALA A 43 -0.28 12.65 4.13
C ALA A 43 -1.41 12.62 3.10
N GLU A 44 -1.29 13.37 2.00
CA GLU A 44 -2.26 13.38 0.91
C GLU A 44 -2.39 12.01 0.24
N VAL A 45 -1.25 11.38 -0.08
CA VAL A 45 -1.22 10.04 -0.66
C VAL A 45 -1.83 9.03 0.31
N SER A 46 -1.51 9.11 1.60
CA SER A 46 -2.07 8.23 2.64
C SER A 46 -3.59 8.37 2.75
N LEU A 47 -4.12 9.60 2.69
CA LEU A 47 -5.56 9.86 2.72
C LEU A 47 -6.28 9.30 1.48
N MET A 48 -5.64 9.41 0.32
CA MET A 48 -6.13 8.80 -0.92
C MET A 48 -6.19 7.26 -0.79
N PHE A 49 -5.14 6.63 -0.28
CA PHE A 49 -5.14 5.17 -0.07
C PHE A 49 -6.13 4.72 1.03
N LEU A 50 -6.37 5.54 2.06
CA LEU A 50 -7.41 5.26 3.06
C LEU A 50 -8.79 5.23 2.39
N THR A 51 -9.04 6.18 1.48
CA THR A 51 -10.26 6.22 0.67
C THR A 51 -10.39 4.97 -0.20
N PHE A 52 -9.30 4.50 -0.81
CA PHE A 52 -9.31 3.25 -1.57
C PHE A 52 -9.54 2.00 -0.69
N GLY A 53 -8.96 1.96 0.50
CA GLY A 53 -9.23 0.90 1.47
C GLY A 53 -10.71 0.86 1.89
N TYR A 54 -11.34 2.02 2.08
CA TYR A 54 -12.78 2.11 2.32
C TYR A 54 -13.60 1.61 1.13
N PHE A 55 -13.23 1.98 -0.10
CA PHE A 55 -13.90 1.47 -1.30
C PHE A 55 -13.75 -0.05 -1.48
N ALA A 56 -12.59 -0.62 -1.13
CA ALA A 56 -12.42 -2.06 -1.04
C ALA A 56 -13.34 -2.66 0.02
N PHE A 57 -13.46 -2.05 1.21
CA PHE A 57 -14.30 -2.53 2.31
C PHE A 57 -15.78 -2.65 1.92
N ILE A 58 -16.31 -1.70 1.15
CA ILE A 58 -17.69 -1.72 0.63
C ILE A 58 -17.84 -2.52 -0.67
N GLY A 59 -16.82 -3.25 -1.11
CA GLY A 59 -16.91 -4.20 -2.23
C GLY A 59 -16.76 -3.60 -3.64
N LYS A 60 -16.14 -2.42 -3.80
CA LYS A 60 -15.92 -1.84 -5.13
C LYS A 60 -14.80 -2.55 -5.87
N GLU A 61 -15.14 -3.21 -6.98
CA GLU A 61 -14.21 -4.02 -7.77
C GLU A 61 -13.10 -3.26 -8.48
N TRP A 62 -13.37 -2.04 -8.95
CA TRP A 62 -12.41 -1.25 -9.74
C TRP A 62 -11.14 -0.90 -8.92
N ILE A 63 -11.22 -0.95 -7.58
CA ILE A 63 -10.11 -0.67 -6.67
C ILE A 63 -8.92 -1.60 -6.89
N LYS A 64 -9.16 -2.84 -7.36
CA LYS A 64 -8.06 -3.76 -7.66
C LYS A 64 -7.11 -3.18 -8.71
N TRP A 65 -7.61 -2.47 -9.71
CA TRP A 65 -6.79 -1.87 -10.76
C TRP A 65 -5.98 -0.67 -10.27
N VAL A 66 -6.57 0.13 -9.38
CA VAL A 66 -5.87 1.25 -8.72
C VAL A 66 -4.74 0.74 -7.83
N LEU A 67 -5.00 -0.33 -7.07
CA LEU A 67 -3.99 -1.01 -6.25
C LEU A 67 -2.87 -1.61 -7.07
N LEU A 68 -3.20 -2.21 -8.21
CA LEU A 68 -2.18 -2.75 -9.11
C LEU A 68 -1.25 -1.64 -9.60
N LEU A 69 -1.82 -0.52 -10.08
CA LEU A 69 -1.04 0.63 -10.51
C LEU A 69 -0.14 1.14 -9.38
N ALA A 70 -0.70 1.34 -8.18
CA ALA A 70 0.05 1.74 -7.00
C ALA A 70 1.20 0.80 -6.67
N THR A 71 0.96 -0.52 -6.74
CA THR A 71 1.96 -1.55 -6.45
C THR A 71 3.08 -1.55 -7.51
N ILE A 72 2.74 -1.35 -8.78
CA ILE A 72 3.76 -1.21 -9.84
C ILE A 72 4.63 0.03 -9.58
N LEU A 73 4.04 1.16 -9.18
CA LEU A 73 4.79 2.36 -8.86
C LEU A 73 5.73 2.17 -7.66
N THR A 74 5.41 1.27 -6.72
CA THR A 74 6.31 0.93 -5.60
C THR A 74 7.56 0.13 -6.00
N ILE A 75 7.68 -0.33 -7.26
CA ILE A 75 8.88 -1.00 -7.76
C ILE A 75 10.04 -0.01 -7.92
N PHE A 76 9.79 1.24 -8.29
CA PHE A 76 10.87 2.21 -8.54
C PHE A 76 11.77 2.47 -7.32
N PRO A 77 11.22 2.70 -6.10
CA PRO A 77 12.04 2.79 -4.89
C PRO A 77 12.84 1.52 -4.59
N VAL A 78 12.28 0.34 -4.85
CA VAL A 78 12.96 -0.96 -4.65
C VAL A 78 14.14 -1.11 -5.62
N VAL A 79 13.96 -0.76 -6.89
CA VAL A 79 15.04 -0.78 -7.89
C VAL A 79 16.14 0.22 -7.53
N ALA A 80 15.77 1.40 -7.03
CA ALA A 80 16.75 2.37 -6.54
C ALA A 80 17.55 1.85 -5.33
N ALA A 81 16.93 1.06 -4.46
CA ALA A 81 17.58 0.43 -3.31
C ALA A 81 18.60 -0.65 -3.70
N LEU A 82 18.31 -1.43 -4.76
CA LEU A 82 19.20 -2.50 -5.26
C LEU A 82 20.53 -1.95 -5.81
N ASN A 83 20.57 -0.67 -6.18
CA ASN A 83 21.78 0.00 -6.63
C ASN A 83 22.63 0.59 -5.50
N GLN A 84 22.24 0.39 -4.23
CA GLN A 84 23.00 0.85 -3.06
C GLN A 84 23.87 -0.28 -2.46
N PRO A 85 25.04 0.03 -1.89
CA PRO A 85 25.91 -0.96 -1.27
C PRO A 85 25.20 -1.67 -0.09
N ALA A 86 25.39 -2.99 0.02
CA ALA A 86 24.64 -3.89 0.92
C ALA A 86 24.66 -3.50 2.42
N ASN A 87 25.67 -2.76 2.87
CA ASN A 87 25.76 -2.25 4.25
C ASN A 87 24.84 -1.04 4.55
N ASN A 88 24.16 -0.51 3.53
CA ASN A 88 23.21 0.59 3.64
C ASN A 88 21.75 0.15 3.49
N LEU A 89 21.45 -1.16 3.62
CA LEU A 89 20.08 -1.65 3.69
C LEU A 89 19.38 -1.08 4.94
N ASN A 90 18.80 0.08 4.75
CA ASN A 90 18.15 0.88 5.77
C ASN A 90 16.75 0.32 6.05
N LEU A 91 16.29 0.43 7.30
CA LEU A 91 14.93 0.09 7.74
C LEU A 91 13.84 0.70 6.84
N LEU A 92 14.16 1.83 6.20
CA LEU A 92 13.32 2.52 5.21
C LEU A 92 12.97 1.64 3.99
N TYR A 93 13.94 0.87 3.47
CA TYR A 93 13.73 0.02 2.29
C TYR A 93 13.00 -1.26 2.65
N ALA A 94 13.31 -1.85 3.81
CA ALA A 94 12.60 -3.01 4.33
C ALA A 94 11.12 -2.70 4.57
N SER A 95 10.82 -1.53 5.15
CA SER A 95 9.43 -1.08 5.36
C SER A 95 8.70 -0.76 4.05
N GLN A 96 9.36 -0.13 3.07
CA GLN A 96 8.78 0.06 1.73
C GLN A 96 8.48 -1.29 1.05
N PHE A 97 9.40 -2.25 1.12
CA PHE A 97 9.18 -3.57 0.56
C PHE A 97 8.01 -4.29 1.24
N PHE A 98 7.94 -4.24 2.58
CA PHE A 98 6.83 -4.81 3.34
C PHE A 98 5.48 -4.17 2.99
N SER A 99 5.43 -2.84 2.89
CA SER A 99 4.24 -2.10 2.43
C SER A 99 3.81 -2.52 1.02
N SER A 100 4.77 -2.73 0.11
CA SER A 100 4.51 -3.20 -1.25
C SER A 100 3.93 -4.61 -1.28
N LEU A 101 4.45 -5.50 -0.42
CA LEU A 101 3.89 -6.86 -0.25
C LEU A 101 2.44 -6.81 0.23
N LEU A 102 2.12 -5.96 1.20
CA LEU A 102 0.74 -5.81 1.70
C LEU A 102 -0.21 -5.34 0.59
N LYS A 103 0.19 -4.35 -0.22
CA LYS A 103 -0.59 -3.85 -1.36
C LYS A 103 -0.77 -4.93 -2.42
N PHE A 104 0.27 -5.71 -2.71
CA PHE A 104 0.19 -6.84 -3.64
C PHE A 104 -0.76 -7.94 -3.13
N SER A 105 -0.69 -8.30 -1.85
CA SER A 105 -1.61 -9.25 -1.22
C SER A 105 -3.06 -8.75 -1.24
N ALA A 106 -3.29 -7.45 -1.04
CA ALA A 106 -4.62 -6.86 -1.19
C ALA A 106 -5.15 -7.01 -2.62
N PHE A 107 -4.30 -6.74 -3.62
CA PHE A 107 -4.66 -6.92 -5.03
C PHE A 107 -5.03 -8.37 -5.38
N THR A 108 -4.24 -9.35 -4.93
CA THR A 108 -4.52 -10.77 -5.22
C THR A 108 -5.83 -11.22 -4.57
N LEU A 109 -6.10 -10.80 -3.33
CA LEU A 109 -7.36 -11.10 -2.64
C LEU A 109 -8.58 -10.49 -3.33
N LEU A 110 -8.50 -9.23 -3.79
CA LEU A 110 -9.57 -8.59 -4.55
C LEU A 110 -9.79 -9.29 -5.90
N SER A 111 -8.72 -9.73 -6.56
CA SER A 111 -8.80 -10.46 -7.83
C SER A 111 -9.46 -11.82 -7.67
N LEU A 112 -9.10 -12.56 -6.62
CA LEU A 112 -9.73 -13.84 -6.27
C LEU A 112 -11.22 -13.68 -5.91
N ALA A 113 -11.59 -12.60 -5.23
CA ALA A 113 -12.97 -12.31 -4.87
C ALA A 113 -13.85 -12.02 -6.10
N SER A 114 -13.28 -11.35 -7.10
CA SER A 114 -13.97 -10.99 -8.35
C SER A 114 -14.19 -12.18 -9.29
N MET A 115 -13.32 -13.20 -9.24
CA MET A 115 -13.47 -14.42 -10.05
C MET A 115 -14.52 -15.41 -9.51
N LYS A 116 -14.92 -15.28 -8.24
CA LYS A 116 -15.87 -16.19 -7.56
C LYS A 116 -17.29 -15.63 -7.42
N LYS A 117 -17.62 -14.58 -8.18
CA LYS A 117 -18.99 -14.03 -8.25
C LYS A 117 -19.92 -14.91 -9.07
#